data_AF-A0A6E8VX93-F1
#
_entry.id   AF-A0A6E8VX93-F1
#
_cell.length_a   1.000
_cell.length_b   1.000
_cell.length_c   1.000
_cell.angle_alpha   90.00
_cell.angle_beta   90.00
_cell.angle_gamma   90.00
#
_symmetry.space_group_name_H-M   'P 1'
#
loop_
_entity.id
_entity.type
_entity.pdbx_description
1 polymer ?
#
loop_
_entity_poly.entity_id
_entity_poly.type
_entity_poly.pdbx_seq_one_letter_code
_entity_poly.pdbx_strand_id
1 'polypeptide(L)'
;MKWSKFILLSVICYCFSNILTVEAGRLASMNVVQRLKELEPKHAEIKIRIINFVYSVKYSLVQKTDEFYKQVISAKEESLANSIALEDELLYQLNHQTQAVDSSCLDFLKSIVDSNINVAGVGFSNCINDVERGVESELHQAQKQLNVDESEIFYQSLLDVFQGENVIAGPDAIAAKLQKKAAEIDAFTSDYMSGVFKVVEQFSSKLWDLRNGYQRCLNVNESVLKMAYDVSKNQLTSTCLGSIVNVEP
;
A
#
# COMPACT_ATOMS: atom_id res chain seq x y z
N MET A 1 41.68 81.57 -19.61
CA MET A 1 40.54 81.52 -18.66
C MET A 1 39.37 80.76 -19.30
N LYS A 2 39.27 79.42 -19.12
CA LYS A 2 38.08 78.56 -19.36
C LYS A 2 38.44 77.06 -19.15
N TRP A 3 39.02 76.69 -18.01
CA TRP A 3 39.28 75.28 -17.64
C TRP A 3 38.46 74.80 -16.44
N SER A 4 37.56 75.65 -15.92
CA SER A 4 36.75 75.34 -14.73
C SER A 4 35.38 74.70 -15.04
N LYS A 5 34.96 74.60 -16.31
CA LYS A 5 33.63 74.07 -16.68
C LYS A 5 33.60 72.57 -17.02
N PHE A 6 34.75 71.97 -17.34
CA PHE A 6 34.81 70.54 -17.70
C PHE A 6 34.90 69.60 -16.50
N ILE A 7 35.42 70.07 -15.36
CA ILE A 7 35.57 69.25 -14.14
C ILE A 7 34.22 69.10 -13.41
N LEU A 8 33.29 70.05 -13.55
CA LEU A 8 31.95 69.92 -12.94
C LEU A 8 31.06 68.89 -13.66
N LEU A 9 31.24 68.66 -14.97
CA LEU A 9 30.41 67.74 -15.75
C LEU A 9 30.78 66.26 -15.53
N SER A 10 32.05 65.94 -15.24
CA SER A 10 32.47 64.55 -14.95
C SER A 10 32.06 64.11 -13.55
N VAL A 11 32.12 64.99 -12.55
CA VAL A 11 31.74 64.68 -11.16
C VAL A 11 30.23 64.48 -11.02
N ILE A 12 29.41 65.26 -11.74
CA ILE A 12 27.94 65.09 -11.76
C ILE A 12 27.56 63.74 -12.41
N CYS A 13 28.25 63.31 -13.46
CA CYS A 13 27.96 62.04 -14.14
C CYS A 13 28.26 60.80 -13.25
N TYR A 14 29.30 60.85 -12.41
CA TYR A 14 29.62 59.79 -11.44
C TYR A 14 28.63 59.73 -10.26
N CYS A 15 28.08 60.86 -9.81
CA CYS A 15 27.04 60.84 -8.77
C CYS A 15 25.71 60.27 -9.29
N PHE A 16 25.29 60.64 -10.52
CA PHE A 16 24.03 60.15 -11.08
C PHE A 16 24.05 58.66 -11.42
N SER A 17 25.18 58.12 -11.90
CA SER A 17 25.32 56.68 -12.18
C SER A 17 25.32 55.85 -10.89
N ASN A 18 25.85 56.37 -9.78
CA ASN A 18 25.76 55.70 -8.47
C ASN A 18 24.38 55.81 -7.80
N ILE A 19 23.61 56.88 -8.06
CA ILE A 19 22.26 57.03 -7.50
C ILE A 19 21.27 56.09 -8.22
N LEU A 20 21.36 55.99 -9.56
CA LEU A 20 20.55 55.06 -10.36
C LEU A 20 20.82 53.59 -10.02
N THR A 21 22.06 53.20 -9.70
CA THR A 21 22.38 51.83 -9.28
C THR A 21 21.88 51.54 -7.86
N VAL A 22 21.88 52.52 -6.95
CA VAL A 22 21.33 52.37 -5.59
C VAL A 22 19.80 52.27 -5.60
N GLU A 23 19.11 53.03 -6.45
CA GLU A 23 17.65 52.97 -6.57
C GLU A 23 17.18 51.70 -7.31
N ALA A 24 17.90 51.28 -8.36
CA ALA A 24 17.70 49.98 -9.00
C ALA A 24 17.99 48.81 -8.06
N GLY A 25 19.05 48.89 -7.24
CA GLY A 25 19.37 47.91 -6.20
C GLY A 25 18.26 47.80 -5.15
N ARG A 26 17.72 48.93 -4.68
CA ARG A 26 16.58 48.96 -3.75
C ARG A 26 15.31 48.35 -4.35
N LEU A 27 15.00 48.64 -5.62
CA LEU A 27 13.87 48.04 -6.32
C LEU A 27 14.05 46.52 -6.48
N ALA A 28 15.26 46.06 -6.79
CA ALA A 28 15.60 44.65 -6.88
C ALA A 28 15.49 43.94 -5.52
N SER A 29 15.93 44.56 -4.42
CA SER A 29 15.71 44.04 -3.06
C SER A 29 14.22 43.91 -2.70
N MET A 30 13.40 44.87 -3.12
CA MET A 30 11.94 44.79 -2.94
C MET A 30 11.32 43.63 -3.73
N ASN A 31 11.84 43.33 -4.93
CA ASN A 31 11.43 42.17 -5.73
C ASN A 31 11.76 40.84 -5.02
N VAL A 32 12.92 40.73 -4.36
CA VAL A 32 13.26 39.55 -3.53
C VAL A 32 12.21 39.31 -2.45
N VAL A 33 11.78 40.36 -1.74
CA VAL A 33 10.73 40.26 -0.71
C VAL A 33 9.39 39.86 -1.33
N GLN A 34 9.04 40.41 -2.49
CA GLN A 34 7.81 40.05 -3.20
C GLN A 34 7.79 38.58 -3.63
N ARG A 35 8.89 38.07 -4.18
CA ARG A 35 9.04 36.65 -4.52
C ARG A 35 8.95 35.75 -3.29
N LEU A 36 9.54 36.16 -2.17
CA LEU A 36 9.43 35.42 -0.92
C LEU A 36 7.97 35.36 -0.43
N LYS A 37 7.23 36.48 -0.51
CA LYS A 37 5.79 36.53 -0.19
C LYS A 37 4.93 35.63 -1.07
N GLU A 38 5.34 35.41 -2.32
CA GLU A 38 4.66 34.50 -3.24
C GLU A 38 5.03 33.03 -3.00
N LEU A 39 6.27 32.77 -2.55
CA LEU A 39 6.79 31.42 -2.34
C LEU A 39 6.38 30.83 -0.98
N GLU A 40 6.32 31.65 0.07
CA GLU A 40 5.94 31.22 1.42
C GLU A 40 4.60 30.48 1.49
N PRO A 41 3.47 31.01 0.95
CA PRO A 41 2.19 30.31 1.02
C PRO A 41 2.20 29.00 0.22
N LYS A 42 2.92 28.94 -0.91
CA LYS A 42 3.07 27.72 -1.71
C LYS A 42 3.84 26.64 -0.95
N HIS A 43 4.94 27.04 -0.32
CA HIS A 43 5.76 26.16 0.52
C HIS A 43 4.95 25.62 1.70
N ALA A 44 4.10 26.43 2.33
CA ALA A 44 3.19 25.98 3.37
C ALA A 44 2.10 25.02 2.85
N GLU A 45 1.43 25.36 1.74
CA GLU A 45 0.39 24.53 1.12
C GLU A 45 0.91 23.15 0.75
N ILE A 46 2.11 23.07 0.19
CA ILE A 46 2.75 21.83 -0.23
C ILE A 46 2.97 20.89 0.97
N LYS A 47 3.47 21.41 2.09
CA LYS A 47 3.64 20.60 3.32
C LYS A 47 2.30 20.02 3.78
N ILE A 48 1.24 20.83 3.79
CA ILE A 48 -0.12 20.40 4.14
C ILE A 48 -0.61 19.32 3.16
N ARG A 49 -0.40 19.51 1.86
CA ARG A 49 -0.79 18.55 0.82
C ARG A 49 -0.10 17.20 1.02
N ILE A 50 1.21 17.19 1.27
CA ILE A 50 1.96 15.97 1.52
C ILE A 50 1.42 15.23 2.76
N ILE A 51 1.18 15.95 3.86
CA ILE A 51 0.63 15.36 5.09
C ILE A 51 -0.74 14.73 4.82
N ASN A 52 -1.67 15.48 4.23
CA ASN A 52 -3.01 14.99 3.91
C ASN A 52 -2.97 13.78 2.98
N PHE A 53 -2.03 13.76 2.03
CA PHE A 53 -1.82 12.62 1.14
C PHE A 53 -1.30 11.38 1.88
N VAL A 54 -0.36 11.53 2.81
CA VAL A 54 0.12 10.41 3.64
C VAL A 54 -1.03 9.85 4.49
N TYR A 55 -1.86 10.71 5.08
CA TYR A 55 -3.04 10.28 5.83
C TYR A 55 -4.05 9.54 4.95
N SER A 56 -4.35 10.04 3.74
CA SER A 56 -5.27 9.37 2.83
C SER A 56 -4.73 8.00 2.39
N VAL A 57 -3.41 7.89 2.20
CA VAL A 57 -2.74 6.63 1.87
C VAL A 57 -2.78 5.63 3.02
N LYS A 58 -2.50 6.06 4.26
CA LYS A 58 -2.65 5.21 5.45
C LYS A 58 -4.09 4.70 5.58
N TYR A 59 -5.07 5.55 5.31
CA TYR A 59 -6.47 5.16 5.27
C TYR A 59 -6.76 4.14 4.16
N SER A 60 -6.21 4.32 2.96
CA SER A 60 -6.34 3.36 1.86
C SER A 60 -5.74 1.98 2.18
N LEU A 61 -4.64 1.90 2.95
CA LEU A 61 -4.13 0.62 3.42
C LEU A 61 -5.17 -0.12 4.27
N VAL A 62 -5.79 0.58 5.23
CA VAL A 62 -6.83 -0.01 6.08
C VAL A 62 -8.01 -0.52 5.26
N GLN A 63 -8.49 0.26 4.28
CA GLN A 63 -9.58 -0.16 3.40
C GLN A 63 -9.23 -1.40 2.58
N LYS A 64 -8.02 -1.46 2.02
CA LYS A 64 -7.56 -2.61 1.23
C LYS A 64 -7.41 -3.87 2.08
N THR A 65 -6.93 -3.72 3.31
CA THR A 65 -6.87 -4.83 4.28
C THR A 65 -8.28 -5.33 4.64
N ASP A 66 -9.25 -4.44 4.88
CA ASP A 66 -10.65 -4.82 5.13
C ASP A 66 -11.27 -5.56 3.94
N GLU A 67 -11.07 -5.05 2.72
CA GLU A 67 -11.53 -5.71 1.50
C GLU A 67 -10.90 -7.10 1.33
N PHE A 68 -9.61 -7.22 1.60
CA PHE A 68 -8.90 -8.48 1.60
C PHE A 68 -9.50 -9.50 2.58
N TYR A 69 -9.75 -9.09 3.83
CA TYR A 69 -10.35 -9.98 4.84
C TYR A 69 -11.73 -10.46 4.43
N LYS A 70 -12.57 -9.60 3.83
CA LYS A 70 -13.87 -10.01 3.28
C LYS A 70 -13.73 -11.11 2.24
N GLN A 71 -12.76 -10.97 1.32
CA GLN A 71 -12.50 -11.99 0.30
C GLN A 71 -12.00 -13.31 0.90
N VAL A 72 -11.11 -13.26 1.90
CA VAL A 72 -10.63 -14.45 2.62
C VAL A 72 -11.77 -15.17 3.35
N ILE A 73 -12.66 -14.42 4.01
CA ILE A 73 -13.83 -14.98 4.71
C ILE A 73 -14.76 -15.66 3.72
N SER A 74 -15.12 -15.00 2.61
CA SER A 74 -15.99 -15.59 1.59
C SER A 74 -15.40 -16.86 0.97
N ALA A 75 -14.11 -16.86 0.64
CA ALA A 75 -13.44 -18.05 0.12
C ALA A 75 -13.42 -19.21 1.14
N LYS A 76 -13.27 -18.90 2.44
CA LYS A 76 -13.36 -19.90 3.51
C LYS A 76 -14.77 -20.50 3.61
N GLU A 77 -15.78 -19.65 3.57
CA GLU A 77 -17.18 -20.06 3.63
C GLU A 77 -17.54 -21.01 2.48
N GLU A 78 -17.16 -20.66 1.26
CA GLU A 78 -17.35 -21.51 0.08
C GLU A 78 -16.64 -22.87 0.23
N SER A 79 -15.37 -22.85 0.68
CA SER A 79 -14.58 -24.06 0.87
C SER A 79 -15.16 -25.01 1.93
N LEU A 80 -15.65 -24.45 3.03
CA LEU A 80 -16.34 -25.22 4.07
C LEU A 80 -17.65 -25.80 3.55
N ALA A 81 -18.45 -25.02 2.83
CA ALA A 81 -19.70 -25.51 2.24
C ALA A 81 -19.46 -26.68 1.27
N ASN A 82 -18.43 -26.58 0.42
CA ASN A 82 -18.03 -27.66 -0.49
C ASN A 82 -17.59 -28.92 0.27
N SER A 83 -16.81 -28.74 1.34
CA SER A 83 -16.31 -29.86 2.15
C SER A 83 -17.41 -30.58 2.91
N ILE A 84 -18.38 -29.83 3.44
CA ILE A 84 -19.58 -30.38 4.10
C ILE A 84 -20.43 -31.14 3.08
N ALA A 85 -20.65 -30.58 1.88
CA ALA A 85 -21.41 -31.27 0.84
C ALA A 85 -20.76 -32.61 0.42
N LEU A 86 -19.42 -32.65 0.33
CA LEU A 86 -18.67 -33.88 0.07
C LEU A 86 -18.85 -34.91 1.20
N GLU A 87 -18.89 -34.46 2.46
CA GLU A 87 -19.10 -35.32 3.62
C GLU A 87 -20.53 -35.88 3.63
N ASP A 88 -21.53 -35.01 3.47
CA ASP A 88 -22.93 -35.37 3.40
C ASP A 88 -23.20 -36.39 2.28
N GLU A 89 -22.59 -36.19 1.10
CA GLU A 89 -22.70 -37.12 -0.01
C GLU A 89 -22.20 -38.51 0.39
N LEU A 90 -21.03 -38.60 1.03
CA LEU A 90 -20.47 -39.89 1.44
C LEU A 90 -21.24 -40.54 2.59
N LEU A 91 -21.65 -39.76 3.59
CA LEU A 91 -22.48 -40.26 4.68
C LEU A 91 -23.82 -40.77 4.18
N TYR A 92 -24.41 -40.12 3.18
CA TYR A 92 -25.61 -40.62 2.49
C TYR A 92 -25.37 -42.02 1.92
N GLN A 93 -24.27 -42.21 1.19
CA GLN A 93 -23.90 -43.54 0.65
C GLN A 93 -23.78 -44.57 1.77
N LEU A 94 -23.11 -44.26 2.87
CA LEU A 94 -22.88 -45.20 3.97
C LEU A 94 -24.16 -45.53 4.74
N ASN A 95 -25.10 -44.60 4.86
CA ASN A 95 -26.34 -44.76 5.65
C ASN A 95 -27.49 -45.42 4.88
N HIS A 96 -27.43 -45.47 3.54
CA HIS A 96 -28.49 -46.05 2.69
C HIS A 96 -28.14 -47.43 2.14
N GLN A 97 -27.29 -48.18 2.85
CA GLN A 97 -26.95 -49.55 2.47
C GLN A 97 -28.04 -50.55 2.87
N THR A 98 -28.12 -51.66 2.15
CA THR A 98 -29.03 -52.76 2.52
C THR A 98 -28.57 -53.43 3.81
N GLN A 99 -29.50 -54.08 4.53
CA GLN A 99 -29.20 -54.82 5.78
C GLN A 99 -28.24 -56.01 5.58
N ALA A 100 -27.97 -56.41 4.33
CA ALA A 100 -27.02 -57.48 4.03
C ALA A 100 -25.54 -57.04 4.16
N VAL A 101 -25.28 -55.73 4.21
CA VAL A 101 -23.94 -55.16 4.34
C VAL A 101 -23.50 -55.19 5.81
N ASP A 102 -22.24 -55.57 6.08
CA ASP A 102 -21.70 -55.64 7.43
C ASP A 102 -21.69 -54.26 8.10
N SER A 103 -22.48 -54.11 9.17
CA SER A 103 -22.60 -52.86 9.92
C SER A 103 -21.27 -52.43 10.56
N SER A 104 -20.41 -53.38 10.96
CA SER A 104 -19.10 -53.07 11.54
C SER A 104 -18.18 -52.41 10.52
N CYS A 105 -18.23 -52.91 9.27
CA CYS A 105 -17.49 -52.32 8.15
C CYS A 105 -17.99 -50.90 7.84
N LEU A 106 -19.31 -50.69 7.83
CA LEU A 106 -19.92 -49.37 7.62
C LEU A 106 -19.55 -48.38 8.71
N ASP A 107 -19.59 -48.79 9.98
CA ASP A 107 -19.22 -47.93 11.10
C ASP A 107 -17.74 -47.56 11.09
N PHE A 108 -16.87 -48.49 10.65
CA PHE A 108 -15.47 -48.19 10.44
C PHE A 108 -15.26 -47.16 9.32
N LEU A 109 -15.96 -47.29 8.18
CA LEU A 109 -15.91 -46.28 7.12
C LEU A 109 -16.41 -44.92 7.60
N LYS A 110 -17.48 -44.84 8.39
CA LYS A 110 -17.95 -43.57 8.99
C LYS A 110 -16.88 -42.93 9.88
N SER A 111 -16.15 -43.73 10.67
CA SER A 111 -15.02 -43.21 11.48
C SER A 111 -13.87 -42.69 10.62
N ILE A 112 -13.62 -43.29 9.44
CA ILE A 112 -12.65 -42.77 8.47
C ILE A 112 -13.13 -41.43 7.88
N VAL A 113 -14.42 -41.28 7.56
CA VAL A 113 -15.00 -40.01 7.09
C VAL A 113 -14.77 -38.91 8.13
N ASP A 114 -15.15 -39.16 9.38
CA ASP A 114 -14.95 -38.23 10.50
C ASP A 114 -13.47 -37.86 10.69
N SER A 115 -12.57 -38.84 10.57
CA SER A 115 -11.13 -38.58 10.67
C SER A 115 -10.64 -37.69 9.52
N ASN A 116 -11.10 -37.93 8.29
CA ASN A 116 -10.66 -37.17 7.12
C ASN A 116 -11.16 -35.73 7.14
N ILE A 117 -12.42 -35.47 7.54
CA ILE A 117 -12.92 -34.09 7.66
C ILE A 117 -12.17 -33.31 8.74
N ASN A 118 -11.82 -33.97 9.86
CA ASN A 118 -11.01 -33.36 10.92
C ASN A 118 -9.59 -32.99 10.43
N VAL A 119 -8.95 -33.88 9.66
CA VAL A 119 -7.64 -33.59 9.03
C VAL A 119 -7.75 -32.42 8.03
N ALA A 120 -8.80 -32.38 7.21
CA ALA A 120 -9.05 -31.25 6.32
C ALA A 120 -9.26 -29.94 7.09
N GLY A 121 -9.98 -29.98 8.23
CA GLY A 121 -10.15 -28.84 9.13
C GLY A 121 -8.83 -28.27 9.67
N VAL A 122 -7.86 -29.12 10.00
CA VAL A 122 -6.49 -28.70 10.34
C VAL A 122 -5.83 -28.03 9.13
N GLY A 123 -5.96 -28.61 7.94
CA GLY A 123 -5.47 -28.04 6.68
C GLY A 123 -6.00 -26.63 6.40
N PHE A 124 -7.32 -26.43 6.49
CA PHE A 124 -7.94 -25.11 6.35
C PHE A 124 -7.48 -24.12 7.42
N SER A 125 -7.27 -24.60 8.64
CA SER A 125 -6.72 -23.78 9.74
C SER A 125 -5.28 -23.34 9.46
N ASN A 126 -4.47 -24.19 8.84
CA ASN A 126 -3.11 -23.80 8.44
C ASN A 126 -3.14 -22.78 7.29
N CYS A 127 -4.03 -22.95 6.30
CA CYS A 127 -4.18 -21.97 5.22
C CYS A 127 -4.51 -20.57 5.76
N ILE A 128 -5.44 -20.45 6.73
CA ILE A 128 -5.81 -19.15 7.32
C ILE A 128 -4.66 -18.55 8.15
N ASN A 129 -3.92 -19.38 8.89
CA ASN A 129 -2.78 -18.90 9.68
C ASN A 129 -1.63 -18.42 8.79
N ASP A 130 -1.41 -19.08 7.65
CA ASP A 130 -0.39 -18.68 6.68
C ASP A 130 -0.73 -17.35 6.02
N VAL A 131 -1.99 -17.16 5.63
CA VAL A 131 -2.41 -15.91 5.01
C VAL A 131 -2.39 -14.74 6.00
N GLU A 132 -2.79 -14.96 7.26
CA GLU A 132 -2.74 -13.93 8.32
C GLU A 132 -1.31 -13.46 8.58
N ARG A 133 -0.36 -14.39 8.74
CA ARG A 133 1.06 -14.05 8.87
C ARG A 133 1.60 -13.27 7.68
N GLY A 134 1.13 -13.60 6.48
CA GLY A 134 1.44 -12.87 5.26
C GLY A 134 0.93 -11.43 5.30
N VAL A 135 -0.34 -11.22 5.65
CA VAL A 135 -0.94 -9.88 5.76
C VAL A 135 -0.22 -9.03 6.80
N GLU A 136 0.03 -9.58 7.99
CA GLU A 136 0.74 -8.88 9.08
C GLU A 136 2.13 -8.42 8.62
N SER A 137 2.89 -9.30 7.96
CA SER A 137 4.21 -8.99 7.42
C SER A 137 4.16 -7.85 6.38
N GLU A 138 3.25 -7.94 5.41
CA GLU A 138 3.13 -6.94 4.33
C GLU A 138 2.59 -5.61 4.86
N LEU A 139 1.68 -5.63 5.83
CA LEU A 139 1.16 -4.43 6.49
C LEU A 139 2.27 -3.72 7.27
N HIS A 140 3.07 -4.46 8.04
CA HIS A 140 4.24 -3.91 8.73
C HIS A 140 5.25 -3.31 7.76
N GLN A 141 5.52 -3.98 6.63
CA GLN A 141 6.43 -3.45 5.61
C GLN A 141 5.90 -2.16 4.99
N ALA A 142 4.61 -2.12 4.61
CA ALA A 142 3.98 -0.93 4.06
C ALA A 142 4.00 0.22 5.07
N GLN A 143 3.63 -0.03 6.34
CA GLN A 143 3.68 0.95 7.41
C GLN A 143 5.09 1.49 7.63
N LYS A 144 6.12 0.63 7.62
CA LYS A 144 7.52 1.06 7.77
C LYS A 144 7.95 1.98 6.62
N GLN A 145 7.54 1.69 5.39
CA GLN A 145 7.84 2.53 4.23
C GLN A 145 7.05 3.85 4.23
N LEU A 146 5.85 3.86 4.80
CA LEU A 146 5.03 5.07 4.98
C LEU A 146 5.34 5.86 6.24
N ASN A 147 6.13 5.30 7.16
CA ASN A 147 6.61 6.00 8.35
C ASN A 147 7.75 6.93 7.96
N VAL A 148 7.41 7.91 7.16
CA VAL A 148 8.32 8.94 6.71
C VAL A 148 8.65 9.83 7.89
N ASP A 149 9.93 10.15 8.02
CA ASP A 149 10.36 11.21 8.89
C ASP A 149 9.78 12.54 8.41
N GLU A 150 8.70 12.98 9.07
CA GLU A 150 8.05 14.26 8.79
C GLU A 150 9.03 15.44 8.96
N SER A 151 10.17 15.23 9.65
CA SER A 151 11.28 16.17 9.76
C SER A 151 11.76 16.65 8.38
N GLU A 152 11.83 15.78 7.37
CA GLU A 152 12.31 16.15 6.04
C GLU A 152 11.34 17.09 5.32
N ILE A 153 10.05 16.99 5.64
CA ILE A 153 8.98 17.87 5.12
C ILE A 153 8.97 19.19 5.91
N PHE A 154 9.11 19.13 7.25
CA PHE A 154 8.98 20.29 8.11
C PHE A 154 10.24 21.18 8.14
N TYR A 155 11.44 20.59 8.14
CA TYR A 155 12.71 21.32 8.29
C TYR A 155 13.29 21.87 6.98
N GLN A 156 12.57 21.80 5.85
CA GLN A 156 12.92 22.60 4.68
C GLN A 156 12.86 24.08 5.03
N SER A 157 14.04 24.69 5.17
CA SER A 157 14.20 26.12 5.45
C SER A 157 13.87 26.91 4.19
N LEU A 158 12.92 27.83 4.28
CA LEU A 158 12.61 28.75 3.17
C LEU A 158 13.61 29.92 3.10
N LEU A 159 14.22 30.28 4.23
CA LEU A 159 15.02 31.49 4.40
C LEU A 159 16.53 31.25 4.28
N ASP A 160 16.95 30.01 4.03
CA ASP A 160 18.34 29.66 3.77
C ASP A 160 18.92 30.33 2.52
N VAL A 161 18.05 30.74 1.58
CA VAL A 161 18.41 31.53 0.38
C VAL A 161 19.16 32.83 0.69
N PHE A 162 19.03 33.38 1.91
CA PHE A 162 19.72 34.59 2.36
C PHE A 162 21.11 34.32 2.95
N GLN A 163 21.47 33.07 3.24
CA GLN A 163 22.77 32.76 3.84
C GLN A 163 23.91 33.15 2.90
N GLY A 164 24.84 33.96 3.42
CA GLY A 164 26.01 34.45 2.68
C GLY A 164 25.72 35.56 1.67
N GLU A 165 24.47 36.02 1.55
CA GLU A 165 24.09 37.06 0.59
C GLU A 165 23.76 38.40 1.29
N ASN A 166 23.99 39.50 0.59
CA ASN A 166 23.56 40.83 1.03
C ASN A 166 22.32 41.24 0.23
N VAL A 167 21.17 41.40 0.90
CA VAL A 167 19.90 41.71 0.24
C VAL A 167 19.90 43.04 -0.53
N ILE A 168 20.74 44.00 -0.13
CA ILE A 168 20.86 45.32 -0.76
C ILE A 168 21.88 45.30 -1.89
N ALA A 169 23.01 44.61 -1.70
CA ALA A 169 24.13 44.62 -2.65
C ALA A 169 24.10 43.47 -3.67
N GLY A 170 23.36 42.39 -3.40
CA GLY A 170 23.25 41.20 -4.27
C GLY A 170 21.82 40.63 -4.37
N PRO A 171 20.80 41.45 -4.66
CA PRO A 171 19.41 40.98 -4.74
C PRO A 171 19.19 39.92 -5.83
N ASP A 172 19.90 40.01 -6.96
CA ASP A 172 19.75 39.06 -8.07
C ASP A 172 20.20 37.64 -7.71
N ALA A 173 21.25 37.50 -6.89
CA ALA A 173 21.72 36.21 -6.40
C ALA A 173 20.67 35.53 -5.52
N ILE A 174 20.03 36.28 -4.62
CA ILE A 174 18.94 35.78 -3.77
C ILE A 174 17.72 35.43 -4.64
N ALA A 175 17.40 36.26 -5.64
CA ALA A 175 16.29 36.03 -6.54
C ALA A 175 16.45 34.74 -7.36
N ALA A 176 17.69 34.41 -7.78
CA ALA A 176 18.02 33.14 -8.42
C ALA A 176 17.93 31.96 -7.45
N LYS A 177 18.41 32.11 -6.21
CA LYS A 177 18.25 31.08 -5.15
C LYS A 177 16.79 30.81 -4.84
N LEU A 178 15.93 31.83 -4.78
CA LEU A 178 14.48 31.68 -4.59
C LEU A 178 13.82 30.90 -5.74
N GLN A 179 14.21 31.16 -6.99
CA GLN A 179 13.70 30.41 -8.13
C GLN A 179 14.12 28.93 -8.09
N LYS A 180 15.39 28.67 -7.73
CA LYS A 180 15.89 27.30 -7.56
C LYS A 180 15.13 26.59 -6.43
N LYS A 181 14.91 27.27 -5.31
CA LYS A 181 14.17 26.75 -4.16
C LYS A 181 12.74 26.35 -4.54
N ALA A 182 12.05 27.16 -5.33
CA ALA A 182 10.71 26.84 -5.81
C ALA A 182 10.71 25.52 -6.62
N ALA A 183 11.67 25.35 -7.54
CA ALA A 183 11.79 24.13 -8.32
C ALA A 183 12.16 22.90 -7.46
N GLU A 184 13.00 23.07 -6.44
CA GLU A 184 13.35 22.01 -5.47
C GLU A 184 12.13 21.56 -4.66
N ILE A 185 11.29 22.49 -4.20
CA ILE A 185 10.05 22.19 -3.46
C ILE A 185 9.07 21.41 -4.35
N ASP A 186 8.88 21.83 -5.59
CA ASP A 186 7.97 21.15 -6.54
C ASP A 186 8.45 19.74 -6.87
N ALA A 187 9.75 19.57 -7.14
CA ALA A 187 10.35 18.27 -7.43
C ALA A 187 10.23 17.31 -6.22
N PHE A 188 10.57 17.80 -5.02
CA PHE A 188 10.45 17.03 -3.78
C PHE A 188 9.03 16.50 -3.58
N THR A 189 8.02 17.35 -3.79
CA THR A 189 6.61 16.97 -3.64
C THR A 189 6.22 15.84 -4.59
N SER A 190 6.61 15.97 -5.87
CA SER A 190 6.31 14.96 -6.90
C SER A 190 6.95 13.62 -6.56
N ASP A 191 8.25 13.62 -6.26
CA ASP A 191 9.02 12.40 -5.96
C ASP A 191 8.47 11.70 -4.71
N TYR A 192 8.14 12.50 -3.69
CA TYR A 192 7.57 12.00 -2.45
C TYR A 192 6.21 11.34 -2.66
N MET A 193 5.28 12.02 -3.34
CA MET A 193 3.95 11.48 -3.62
C MET A 193 4.03 10.21 -4.49
N SER A 194 4.93 10.18 -5.47
CA SER A 194 5.18 9.00 -6.31
C SER A 194 5.69 7.82 -5.48
N GLY A 195 6.65 8.07 -4.57
CA GLY A 195 7.20 7.06 -3.68
C GLY A 195 6.13 6.44 -2.78
N VAL A 196 5.31 7.28 -2.14
CA VAL A 196 4.19 6.85 -1.29
C VAL A 196 3.13 6.07 -2.09
N PHE A 197 2.78 6.53 -3.29
CA PHE A 197 1.82 5.82 -4.15
C PHE A 197 2.33 4.41 -4.51
N LYS A 198 3.62 4.27 -4.82
CA LYS A 198 4.25 2.98 -5.11
C LYS A 198 4.13 2.00 -3.95
N VAL A 199 4.21 2.46 -2.70
CA VAL A 199 4.02 1.59 -1.52
C VAL A 199 2.62 0.99 -1.51
N VAL A 200 1.58 1.79 -1.80
CA VAL A 200 0.19 1.32 -1.82
C VAL A 200 -0.05 0.31 -2.94
N GLU A 201 0.49 0.56 -4.13
CA GLU A 201 0.39 -0.37 -5.26
C GLU A 201 1.10 -1.69 -4.98
N GLN A 202 2.30 -1.62 -4.39
CA GLN A 202 3.02 -2.82 -3.96
C GLN A 202 2.23 -3.61 -2.92
N PHE A 203 1.71 -2.95 -1.89
CA PHE A 203 0.87 -3.59 -0.88
C PHE A 203 -0.37 -4.25 -1.50
N SER A 204 -1.05 -3.55 -2.42
CA SER A 204 -2.22 -4.09 -3.14
C SER A 204 -1.88 -5.35 -3.93
N SER A 205 -0.75 -5.33 -4.66
CA SER A 205 -0.26 -6.49 -5.41
C SER A 205 0.05 -7.66 -4.47
N LYS A 206 0.65 -7.39 -3.31
CA LYS A 206 0.98 -8.42 -2.32
C LYS A 206 -0.25 -9.06 -1.69
N LEU A 207 -1.26 -8.25 -1.36
CA LEU A 207 -2.56 -8.77 -0.92
C LEU A 207 -3.20 -9.66 -2.00
N TRP A 208 -3.11 -9.27 -3.27
CA TRP A 208 -3.63 -10.11 -4.36
C TRP A 208 -2.89 -11.47 -4.46
N ASP A 209 -1.56 -11.47 -4.34
CA ASP A 209 -0.76 -12.69 -4.32
C ASP A 209 -1.12 -13.59 -3.13
N LEU A 210 -1.24 -13.01 -1.93
CA LEU A 210 -1.64 -13.72 -0.71
C LEU A 210 -3.02 -14.36 -0.85
N ARG A 211 -3.98 -13.64 -1.43
CA ARG A 211 -5.33 -14.15 -1.69
C ARG A 211 -5.29 -15.36 -2.62
N ASN A 212 -4.53 -15.27 -3.72
CA ASN A 212 -4.43 -16.36 -4.67
C ASN A 212 -3.69 -17.57 -4.07
N GLY A 213 -2.70 -17.33 -3.20
CA GLY A 213 -2.06 -18.37 -2.41
C GLY A 213 -3.04 -19.08 -1.47
N TYR A 214 -3.86 -18.30 -0.76
CA TYR A 214 -4.91 -18.81 0.11
C TYR A 214 -5.93 -19.67 -0.65
N GLN A 215 -6.48 -19.17 -1.76
CA GLN A 215 -7.41 -19.94 -2.60
C GLN A 215 -6.79 -21.26 -3.07
N ARG A 216 -5.52 -21.23 -3.49
CA ARG A 216 -4.81 -22.46 -3.90
C ARG A 216 -4.67 -23.45 -2.75
N CYS A 217 -4.37 -22.95 -1.55
CA CYS A 217 -4.28 -23.78 -0.34
C CYS A 217 -5.61 -24.47 -0.03
N LEU A 218 -6.73 -23.72 -0.09
CA LEU A 218 -8.08 -24.27 0.08
C LEU A 218 -8.38 -25.37 -0.96
N ASN A 219 -8.17 -25.07 -2.24
CA ASN A 219 -8.44 -26.01 -3.33
C ASN A 219 -7.63 -27.32 -3.20
N VAL A 220 -6.38 -27.24 -2.74
CA VAL A 220 -5.56 -28.44 -2.49
C VAL A 220 -6.16 -29.28 -1.36
N ASN A 221 -6.55 -28.65 -0.25
CA ASN A 221 -7.16 -29.37 0.88
C ASN A 221 -8.50 -30.01 0.50
N GLU A 222 -9.35 -29.30 -0.24
CA GLU A 222 -10.59 -29.86 -0.80
C GLU A 222 -10.33 -31.04 -1.74
N SER A 223 -9.33 -30.93 -2.62
CA SER A 223 -8.96 -32.01 -3.52
C SER A 223 -8.46 -33.24 -2.75
N VAL A 224 -7.70 -33.06 -1.68
CA VAL A 224 -7.22 -34.15 -0.82
C VAL A 224 -8.39 -34.83 -0.10
N LEU A 225 -9.31 -34.03 0.46
CA LEU A 225 -10.52 -34.55 1.10
C LEU A 225 -11.37 -35.36 0.12
N LYS A 226 -11.60 -34.82 -1.08
CA LYS A 226 -12.34 -35.51 -2.15
C LYS A 226 -11.69 -36.85 -2.50
N MET A 227 -10.37 -36.89 -2.69
CA MET A 227 -9.66 -38.14 -2.96
C MET A 227 -9.83 -39.16 -1.82
N ALA A 228 -9.77 -38.71 -0.57
CA ALA A 228 -9.98 -39.58 0.58
C ALA A 228 -11.40 -40.18 0.59
N TYR A 229 -12.41 -39.40 0.22
CA TYR A 229 -13.79 -39.87 0.12
C TYR A 229 -14.02 -40.80 -1.07
N ASP A 230 -13.37 -40.56 -2.21
CA ASP A 230 -13.40 -41.49 -3.34
C ASP A 230 -12.77 -42.84 -2.97
N VAL A 231 -11.72 -42.85 -2.15
CA VAL A 231 -11.15 -44.09 -1.56
C VAL A 231 -12.17 -44.78 -0.65
N SER A 232 -12.86 -44.04 0.22
CA SER A 232 -13.91 -44.62 1.08
C SER A 232 -15.08 -45.22 0.26
N LYS A 233 -15.48 -44.59 -0.84
CA LYS A 233 -16.49 -45.15 -1.77
C LYS A 233 -16.00 -46.46 -2.42
N ASN A 234 -14.73 -46.52 -2.79
CA ASN A 234 -14.15 -47.76 -3.29
C ASN A 234 -14.15 -48.85 -2.22
N GLN A 235 -13.74 -48.53 -0.98
CA GLN A 235 -13.77 -49.47 0.14
C GLN A 235 -15.19 -49.96 0.46
N LEU A 236 -16.19 -49.08 0.38
CA LEU A 236 -17.60 -49.46 0.52
C LEU A 236 -17.98 -50.58 -0.46
N THR A 237 -17.62 -50.45 -1.73
CA THR A 237 -18.00 -51.43 -2.77
C THR A 237 -17.11 -52.67 -2.79
N SER A 238 -15.78 -52.52 -2.65
CA SER A 238 -14.84 -53.63 -2.79
C SER A 238 -14.61 -54.43 -1.51
N THR A 239 -14.78 -53.79 -0.35
CA THR A 239 -14.43 -54.38 0.96
C THR A 239 -15.67 -54.62 1.79
N CYS A 240 -16.54 -53.62 1.96
CA CYS A 240 -17.78 -53.80 2.69
C CYS A 240 -18.88 -54.49 1.87
N LEU A 241 -18.66 -54.72 0.56
CA LEU A 241 -19.63 -55.32 -0.37
C LEU A 241 -20.96 -54.54 -0.44
N GLY A 242 -20.90 -53.22 -0.21
CA GLY A 242 -22.00 -52.30 -0.42
C GLY A 242 -22.15 -51.88 -1.88
N SER A 243 -23.03 -50.91 -2.12
CA SER A 243 -23.31 -50.38 -3.46
C SER A 243 -23.39 -48.85 -3.44
N ILE A 244 -23.13 -48.22 -4.58
CA ILE A 244 -23.36 -46.78 -4.73
C ILE A 244 -24.86 -46.56 -4.98
N VAL A 245 -25.48 -45.79 -4.09
CA VAL A 245 -26.89 -45.42 -4.13
C VAL A 245 -27.03 -44.13 -4.91
N ASN A 246 -27.97 -44.09 -5.86
CA ASN A 246 -28.30 -42.84 -6.55
C ASN A 246 -28.91 -41.86 -5.55
N VAL A 247 -28.35 -40.66 -5.46
CA VAL A 247 -28.97 -39.56 -4.72
C VAL A 247 -30.21 -39.15 -5.52
N GLU A 248 -31.41 -39.52 -5.06
CA GLU A 248 -32.65 -38.95 -5.61
C GLU A 248 -32.67 -37.44 -5.29
N PRO A 249 -32.98 -36.57 -6.27
CA PRO A 249 -32.93 -35.12 -6.12
C PRO A 249 -33.96 -34.55 -5.14
#